data_AF-A0A9E3Y568-F1
#
_entry.id   AF-A0A9E3Y568-F1
#
_cell.length_a   1.000
_cell.length_b   1.000
_cell.length_c   1.000
_cell.angle_alpha   90.00
_cell.angle_beta   90.00
_cell.angle_gamma   90.00
#
_symmetry.space_group_name_H-M   'P 1'
#
loop_
_entity.id
_entity.type
_entity.pdbx_description
1 polymer ?
#
loop_
_entity_poly.entity_id
_entity_poly.type
_entity_poly.pdbx_seq_one_letter_code
_entity_poly.pdbx_strand_id
1 'polypeptide(L)'
;MSSVEESTWSSAFRAARTGSGTADILWLGDSISELNAKEVPLPWQVGELLSARSESVQYRSVSTDPYARSLRVEGSALPDDEAGLGGRSAVLGPGQSAAFEASGEAMTVLWTRRPGGGTFEVVWGGEVLGTISTDGQRAYSRLTFLRRSAGTGTEAITLTARAGDVVVEGIYLHNANSTSGVRVWPAVRSGNRSSDFVANPGWALGAVDSIRPDLVVIATGTNDDSYPEEVEQLVRSVRGVMADVTVALWLPPLTTRFTRARAAAGREVADRLGLDLIDTAAALGRLPTIDGVHPSAVTSALAAGHVASVLGGDELEPAGTLVAQVVAGLAGGQVWEPGQGSVSVESVLGMSVLSGRDHKADAEIAWGFASPSMAEMYLDMPGASLFLGPGGDDRVDTFLSRSDRARLSVNGGSGQVDLARLCVTPSTGASTPTSGALLWVRDGAAGAELMVSFPDGTAVVLAGTTSTDAVRADRSGRLRWWRPKRRRLGNQD
;
A
#
# COMPACT_ATOMS: atom_id res chain seq x y z
N MET A 1 -11.12 15.49 25.82
CA MET A 1 -10.63 14.79 24.63
C MET A 1 -9.44 13.96 25.07
N SER A 2 -9.62 12.65 25.25
CA SER A 2 -8.48 11.74 25.41
C SER A 2 -7.67 11.81 24.11
N SER A 3 -6.36 12.05 24.20
CA SER A 3 -5.48 11.86 23.06
C SER A 3 -5.69 10.44 22.55
N VAL A 4 -6.08 10.29 21.29
CA VAL A 4 -6.04 8.99 20.63
C VAL A 4 -4.59 8.54 20.71
N GLU A 5 -4.31 7.47 21.45
CA GLU A 5 -2.97 6.91 21.51
C GLU A 5 -2.55 6.55 20.10
N GLU A 6 -1.42 7.11 19.68
CA GLU A 6 -0.85 6.84 18.38
C GLU A 6 -0.37 5.39 18.35
N SER A 7 -0.79 4.60 17.34
CA SER A 7 -0.37 3.21 17.23
C SER A 7 1.14 3.10 17.00
N THR A 8 1.74 1.98 17.44
CA THR A 8 3.16 1.67 17.21
C THR A 8 3.54 1.82 15.74
N TRP A 9 2.70 1.30 14.84
CA TRP A 9 2.87 1.46 13.39
C TRP A 9 2.91 2.92 12.94
N SER A 10 1.95 3.76 13.37
CA SER A 10 1.87 5.16 12.93
C SER A 10 3.13 5.95 13.31
N SER A 11 3.64 5.71 14.52
CA SER A 11 4.86 6.34 15.01
C SER A 11 6.10 5.86 14.23
N ALA A 12 6.24 4.55 14.04
CA ALA A 12 7.35 3.96 13.29
C ALA A 12 7.34 4.41 11.82
N PHE A 13 6.18 4.40 11.17
CA PHE A 13 6.02 4.83 9.79
C PHE A 13 6.37 6.32 9.60
N ARG A 14 5.98 7.20 10.54
CA ARG A 14 6.40 8.61 10.51
C ARG A 14 7.92 8.75 10.64
N ALA A 15 8.54 8.01 11.56
CA ALA A 15 9.99 8.00 11.71
C ALA A 15 10.68 7.51 10.41
N ALA A 16 10.14 6.49 9.77
CA ALA A 16 10.57 6.00 8.47
C ALA A 16 10.50 7.08 7.38
N ARG A 17 9.35 7.76 7.24
CA ARG A 17 9.19 8.81 6.21
C ARG A 17 10.10 10.03 6.43
N THR A 18 10.37 10.37 7.68
CA THR A 18 11.23 11.52 8.04
C THR A 18 12.72 11.15 8.08
N GLY A 19 13.06 9.89 7.81
CA GLY A 19 14.45 9.41 7.80
C GLY A 19 15.05 9.23 9.19
N SER A 20 14.26 9.26 10.26
CA SER A 20 14.73 9.17 11.65
C SER A 20 14.67 7.76 12.25
N GLY A 21 14.14 6.78 11.51
CA GLY A 21 14.05 5.39 11.96
C GLY A 21 13.50 4.47 10.88
N THR A 22 13.34 3.18 11.19
CA THR A 22 12.74 2.19 10.28
C THR A 22 11.31 1.86 10.69
N ALA A 23 10.53 1.32 9.74
CA ALA A 23 9.24 0.70 10.02
C ALA A 23 9.19 -0.69 9.38
N ASP A 24 9.03 -1.73 10.18
CA ASP A 24 9.03 -3.13 9.75
C ASP A 24 7.62 -3.70 9.66
N ILE A 25 7.28 -4.18 8.46
CA ILE A 25 6.04 -4.90 8.18
C ILE A 25 6.37 -6.38 7.99
N LEU A 26 5.83 -7.24 8.84
CA LEU A 26 5.81 -8.68 8.59
C LEU A 26 4.50 -9.05 7.90
N TRP A 27 4.57 -9.61 6.69
CA TRP A 27 3.41 -9.91 5.86
C TRP A 27 3.17 -11.42 5.80
N LEU A 28 2.09 -11.90 6.42
CA LEU A 28 1.70 -13.32 6.44
C LEU A 28 0.64 -13.56 5.38
N GLY A 29 0.98 -14.22 4.28
CA GLY A 29 0.09 -14.26 3.11
C GLY A 29 -0.04 -15.62 2.44
N ASP A 30 -1.16 -15.79 1.75
CA ASP A 30 -1.44 -16.94 0.90
C ASP A 30 -1.14 -16.65 -0.59
N SER A 31 -1.71 -17.46 -1.50
CA SER A 31 -1.51 -17.34 -2.95
C SER A 31 -1.96 -16.00 -3.54
N ILE A 32 -2.84 -15.25 -2.87
CA ILE A 32 -3.25 -13.92 -3.34
C ILE A 32 -2.13 -12.88 -3.10
N SER A 33 -1.32 -13.08 -2.05
CA SER A 33 -0.18 -12.21 -1.75
C SER A 33 1.05 -12.54 -2.59
N GLU A 34 1.26 -13.82 -2.93
CA GLU A 34 2.48 -14.26 -3.58
C GLU A 34 2.56 -13.90 -5.07
N LEU A 35 1.45 -14.05 -5.80
CA LEU A 35 1.38 -13.88 -7.27
C LEU A 35 2.36 -14.74 -8.08
N ASN A 36 2.08 -14.88 -9.38
CA ASN A 36 2.78 -15.83 -10.24
C ASN A 36 4.26 -15.42 -10.47
N ALA A 37 5.11 -16.37 -10.89
CA ALA A 37 6.55 -16.20 -11.17
C ALA A 37 6.96 -14.92 -11.94
N LYS A 38 6.05 -14.38 -12.77
CA LYS A 38 6.32 -13.26 -13.67
C LYS A 38 6.07 -11.91 -13.03
N GLU A 39 5.36 -11.87 -11.91
CA GLU A 39 4.93 -10.64 -11.24
C GLU A 39 5.67 -10.45 -9.92
N VAL A 40 5.69 -9.21 -9.44
CA VAL A 40 6.24 -8.87 -8.13
C VAL A 40 5.17 -9.23 -7.08
N PRO A 41 5.48 -10.06 -6.06
CA PRO A 41 4.59 -10.30 -4.92
C PRO A 41 4.00 -9.01 -4.35
N LEU A 42 2.73 -9.06 -3.96
CA LEU A 42 1.99 -7.91 -3.43
C LEU A 42 2.73 -7.18 -2.30
N PRO A 43 3.36 -7.86 -1.30
CA PRO A 43 4.04 -7.16 -0.22
C PRO A 43 5.24 -6.33 -0.69
N TRP A 44 5.91 -6.76 -1.77
CA TRP A 44 7.00 -5.97 -2.36
C TRP A 44 6.47 -4.74 -3.06
N GLN A 45 5.36 -4.85 -3.79
CA GLN A 45 4.70 -3.69 -4.38
C GLN A 45 4.32 -2.68 -3.29
N VAL A 46 3.71 -3.15 -2.18
CA VAL A 46 3.38 -2.29 -1.04
C VAL A 46 4.62 -1.62 -0.45
N GLY A 47 5.71 -2.36 -0.28
CA GLY A 47 6.98 -1.82 0.21
C GLY A 47 7.56 -0.73 -0.70
N GLU A 48 7.54 -0.94 -2.02
CA GLU A 48 7.96 0.06 -3.02
C GLU A 48 7.10 1.33 -2.96
N LEU A 49 5.78 1.18 -2.75
CA LEU A 49 4.88 2.33 -2.65
C LEU A 49 5.05 3.10 -1.34
N LEU A 50 5.27 2.41 -0.22
CA LEU A 50 5.43 3.04 1.09
C LEU A 50 6.80 3.68 1.30
N SER A 51 7.85 3.22 0.61
CA SER A 51 9.19 3.80 0.75
C SER A 51 9.31 5.17 0.08
N ALA A 52 8.43 5.51 -0.89
CA ALA A 52 8.40 6.76 -1.67
C ALA A 52 9.74 7.16 -2.33
N ARG A 53 10.73 6.27 -2.28
CA ARG A 53 12.07 6.41 -2.85
C ARG A 53 12.21 5.32 -3.91
N SER A 54 13.13 5.49 -4.86
CA SER A 54 13.48 4.46 -5.85
C SER A 54 14.18 3.23 -5.24
N GLU A 55 13.89 2.91 -3.99
CA GLU A 55 14.43 1.78 -3.25
C GLU A 55 13.69 0.53 -3.70
N SER A 56 14.33 -0.29 -4.54
CA SER A 56 13.82 -1.63 -4.79
C SER A 56 13.93 -2.43 -3.49
N VAL A 57 12.84 -2.59 -2.77
CA VAL A 57 12.75 -3.47 -1.60
C VAL A 57 12.89 -4.92 -2.09
N GLN A 58 13.91 -5.65 -1.64
CA GLN A 58 14.17 -7.00 -2.13
C GLN A 58 14.47 -7.98 -0.98
N TYR A 59 13.42 -8.55 -0.41
CA TYR A 59 13.56 -9.88 0.18
C TYR A 59 13.70 -10.92 -0.94
N ARG A 60 14.57 -11.91 -0.74
CA ARG A 60 14.76 -13.06 -1.62
C ARG A 60 14.72 -14.30 -0.75
N SER A 61 13.64 -15.07 -0.85
CA SER A 61 13.55 -16.36 -0.15
C SER A 61 14.50 -17.38 -0.79
N VAL A 62 15.06 -18.25 0.02
CA VAL A 62 15.65 -19.50 -0.44
C VAL A 62 14.50 -20.43 -0.84
N SER A 63 14.29 -20.61 -2.14
CA SER A 63 13.25 -21.51 -2.64
C SER A 63 13.70 -22.18 -3.92
N THR A 64 13.44 -23.47 -4.06
CA THR A 64 13.53 -24.19 -5.34
C THR A 64 12.29 -23.97 -6.21
N ASP A 65 11.30 -23.24 -5.69
CA ASP A 65 10.06 -22.92 -6.39
C ASP A 65 10.31 -21.91 -7.52
N PRO A 66 9.96 -22.23 -8.79
CA PRO A 66 10.09 -21.30 -9.90
C PRO A 66 9.18 -20.08 -9.79
N TYR A 67 8.22 -20.07 -8.86
CA TYR A 67 7.26 -18.98 -8.68
C TYR A 67 7.74 -17.83 -7.78
N ALA A 68 8.88 -17.98 -7.11
CA ALA A 68 9.45 -16.94 -6.26
C ALA A 68 10.67 -16.29 -6.93
N ARG A 69 10.89 -14.98 -6.74
CA ARG A 69 12.23 -14.40 -6.96
C ARG A 69 13.16 -14.95 -5.87
N SER A 70 13.74 -16.11 -6.14
CA SER A 70 14.53 -16.86 -5.19
C SER A 70 16.03 -16.75 -5.47
N LEU A 71 16.80 -17.15 -4.46
CA LEU A 71 18.22 -17.43 -4.63
C LEU A 71 18.38 -18.66 -5.53
N ARG A 72 19.41 -18.69 -6.38
CA ARG A 72 19.84 -19.92 -7.05
C ARG A 72 20.52 -20.80 -6.01
N VAL A 73 19.98 -21.99 -5.77
CA VAL A 73 20.38 -22.87 -4.64
C VAL A 73 20.89 -24.21 -5.17
N GLU A 74 22.03 -24.66 -4.64
CA GLU A 74 22.60 -26.00 -4.93
C GLU A 74 22.19 -27.06 -3.88
N GLY A 75 21.62 -26.61 -2.76
CA GLY A 75 21.11 -27.46 -1.69
C GLY A 75 19.70 -28.02 -1.93
N SER A 76 19.09 -28.56 -0.88
CA SER A 76 17.76 -29.15 -0.93
C SER A 76 16.75 -28.35 -0.10
N ALA A 77 15.51 -28.26 -0.57
CA ALA A 77 14.41 -27.73 0.23
C ALA A 77 14.22 -28.54 1.53
N LEU A 78 13.85 -27.86 2.62
CA LEU A 78 13.47 -28.53 3.86
C LEU A 78 12.01 -29.00 3.82
N PRO A 79 11.66 -30.05 4.59
CA PRO A 79 10.28 -30.32 4.95
C PRO A 79 9.59 -29.10 5.56
N ASP A 80 8.29 -29.00 5.34
CA ASP A 80 7.46 -27.85 5.74
C ASP A 80 7.56 -27.53 7.24
N ASP A 81 7.57 -28.54 8.11
CA ASP A 81 7.66 -28.39 9.58
C ASP A 81 9.04 -27.94 10.09
N GLU A 82 10.07 -28.02 9.23
CA GLU A 82 11.42 -27.57 9.52
C GLU A 82 11.81 -26.27 8.82
N ALA A 83 10.96 -25.78 7.91
CA ALA A 83 11.21 -24.56 7.16
C ALA A 83 10.97 -23.28 8.02
N GLY A 84 11.73 -22.24 7.69
CA GLY A 84 11.62 -20.91 8.26
C GLY A 84 10.61 -20.02 7.53
N LEU A 85 10.89 -18.72 7.44
CA LEU A 85 9.94 -17.69 7.00
C LEU A 85 9.16 -18.07 5.72
N GLY A 86 7.83 -18.03 5.79
CA GLY A 86 6.92 -18.39 4.70
C GLY A 86 6.91 -19.87 4.31
N GLY A 87 7.49 -20.74 5.15
CA GLY A 87 7.70 -22.15 4.82
C GLY A 87 8.75 -22.34 3.74
N ARG A 88 9.79 -21.48 3.71
CA ARG A 88 10.83 -21.50 2.68
C ARG A 88 12.22 -21.51 3.30
N SER A 89 12.96 -22.57 3.02
CA SER A 89 14.35 -22.73 3.43
C SER A 89 15.04 -23.76 2.55
N ALA A 90 16.37 -23.70 2.49
CA ALA A 90 17.18 -24.82 2.02
C ALA A 90 18.24 -25.19 3.03
N VAL A 91 18.56 -26.48 3.04
CA VAL A 91 19.77 -27.00 3.66
C VAL A 91 20.91 -26.90 2.67
N LEU A 92 22.00 -26.27 3.08
CA LEU A 92 23.27 -26.29 2.35
C LEU A 92 24.25 -27.16 3.15
N GLY A 93 24.68 -28.27 2.55
CA GLY A 93 25.80 -29.07 3.04
C GLY A 93 27.14 -28.45 2.66
N PRO A 94 28.26 -28.88 3.26
CA PRO A 94 29.58 -28.28 3.03
C PRO A 94 29.93 -28.16 1.53
N GLY A 95 30.32 -26.95 1.12
CA GLY A 95 30.66 -26.61 -0.27
C GLY A 95 29.46 -26.18 -1.13
N GLN A 96 28.22 -26.47 -0.73
CA GLN A 96 27.04 -26.00 -1.44
C GLN A 96 26.77 -24.52 -1.18
N SER A 97 26.12 -23.88 -2.14
CA SER A 97 25.84 -22.45 -2.08
C SER A 97 24.42 -22.05 -2.43
N ALA A 98 24.05 -20.85 -2.00
CA ALA A 98 22.93 -20.07 -2.49
C ALA A 98 23.45 -18.73 -3.03
N ALA A 99 23.05 -18.32 -4.23
CA ALA A 99 23.59 -17.14 -4.88
C ALA A 99 22.54 -16.33 -5.65
N PHE A 100 22.79 -15.03 -5.77
CA PHE A 100 22.04 -14.12 -6.63
C PHE A 100 22.84 -12.86 -6.93
N GLU A 101 22.37 -12.04 -7.88
CA GLU A 101 23.01 -10.77 -8.21
C GLU A 101 22.12 -9.61 -7.77
N ALA A 102 22.73 -8.61 -7.13
CA ALA A 102 22.03 -7.39 -6.74
C ALA A 102 22.97 -6.23 -6.41
N SER A 103 22.37 -5.05 -6.31
CA SER A 103 22.98 -3.84 -5.77
C SER A 103 22.37 -3.48 -4.41
N GLY A 104 23.12 -2.73 -3.59
CA GLY A 104 22.70 -2.30 -2.26
C GLY A 104 23.90 -1.95 -1.38
N GLU A 105 23.63 -1.53 -0.14
CA GLU A 105 24.65 -1.11 0.84
C GLU A 105 24.84 -2.10 2.00
N ALA A 106 23.84 -2.95 2.24
CA ALA A 106 23.88 -3.95 3.29
C ALA A 106 22.87 -5.07 2.99
N MET A 107 22.95 -6.14 3.77
CA MET A 107 21.96 -7.20 3.75
C MET A 107 21.67 -7.71 5.16
N THR A 108 20.47 -8.24 5.36
CA THR A 108 20.13 -9.09 6.50
C THR A 108 19.93 -10.51 5.99
N VAL A 109 20.71 -11.46 6.48
CA VAL A 109 20.53 -12.88 6.17
C VAL A 109 19.58 -13.50 7.21
N LEU A 110 18.58 -14.23 6.73
CA LEU A 110 17.67 -15.02 7.54
C LEU A 110 18.11 -16.49 7.53
N TRP A 111 18.21 -17.10 8.71
CA TRP A 111 18.68 -18.47 8.88
C TRP A 111 18.07 -19.16 10.10
N THR A 112 18.03 -20.49 10.09
CA THR A 112 17.54 -21.29 11.22
C THR A 112 18.71 -21.78 12.06
N ARG A 113 18.68 -21.50 13.36
CA ARG A 113 19.61 -22.11 14.33
C ARG A 113 19.13 -23.50 14.70
N ARG A 114 20.04 -24.48 14.82
CA ARG A 114 19.72 -25.84 15.27
C ARG A 114 20.93 -26.54 15.91
N PRO A 115 20.71 -27.52 16.81
CA PRO A 115 21.82 -28.29 17.38
C PRO A 115 22.59 -29.04 16.30
N GLY A 116 23.93 -28.95 16.35
CA GLY A 116 24.80 -29.51 15.31
C GLY A 116 24.78 -28.70 13.99
N GLY A 117 24.25 -27.47 14.02
CA GLY A 117 24.25 -26.58 12.87
C GLY A 117 25.66 -26.22 12.42
N GLY A 118 25.80 -26.00 11.11
CA GLY A 118 27.09 -25.67 10.51
C GLY A 118 27.52 -24.22 10.63
N THR A 119 28.45 -23.83 9.76
CA THR A 119 28.85 -22.45 9.49
C THR A 119 28.77 -22.17 8.00
N PHE A 120 28.40 -20.96 7.63
CA PHE A 120 28.45 -20.51 6.23
C PHE A 120 29.06 -19.12 6.12
N GLU A 121 29.79 -18.91 5.03
CA GLU A 121 30.41 -17.64 4.68
C GLU A 121 29.50 -16.85 3.73
N VAL A 122 29.45 -15.53 3.92
CA VAL A 122 28.71 -14.61 3.07
C VAL A 122 29.69 -13.73 2.31
N VAL A 123 29.61 -13.78 0.98
CA VAL A 123 30.48 -13.03 0.06
C VAL A 123 29.64 -12.12 -0.83
N TRP A 124 30.07 -10.87 -1.05
CA TRP A 124 29.44 -9.93 -1.98
C TRP A 124 30.51 -9.25 -2.85
N GLY A 125 30.45 -9.41 -4.16
CA GLY A 125 31.42 -8.79 -5.08
C GLY A 125 32.85 -9.29 -4.87
N GLY A 126 33.03 -10.47 -4.29
CA GLY A 126 34.33 -11.03 -3.91
C GLY A 126 34.81 -10.63 -2.51
N GLU A 127 34.14 -9.69 -1.83
CA GLU A 127 34.41 -9.33 -0.43
C GLU A 127 33.73 -10.33 0.52
N VAL A 128 34.49 -10.92 1.44
CA VAL A 128 33.92 -11.72 2.54
C VAL A 128 33.35 -10.76 3.59
N LEU A 129 32.02 -10.74 3.72
CA LEU A 129 31.33 -9.89 4.69
C LEU A 129 31.30 -10.49 6.10
N GLY A 130 31.31 -11.81 6.19
CA GLY A 130 31.35 -12.51 7.47
C GLY A 130 31.02 -13.99 7.38
N THR A 131 31.15 -14.66 8.53
CA THR A 131 30.81 -16.08 8.71
C THR A 131 29.73 -16.19 9.78
N ILE A 132 28.68 -16.96 9.49
CA ILE A 132 27.55 -17.19 10.40
C ILE A 132 27.62 -18.62 10.89
N SER A 133 27.60 -18.80 12.23
CA SER A 133 27.40 -20.11 12.86
C SER A 133 25.92 -20.34 13.12
N THR A 134 25.41 -21.49 12.69
CA THR A 134 24.02 -21.89 12.87
C THR A 134 23.82 -22.92 13.99
N ASP A 135 24.85 -23.22 14.76
CA ASP A 135 24.76 -24.14 15.90
C ASP A 135 24.06 -23.51 17.12
N GLY A 136 23.35 -24.33 17.87
CA GLY A 136 22.73 -23.97 19.15
C GLY A 136 21.26 -24.38 19.27
N GLN A 137 20.58 -23.92 20.32
CA GLN A 137 19.18 -24.26 20.55
C GLN A 137 18.31 -23.82 19.37
N ARG A 138 17.41 -24.71 18.93
CA ARG A 138 16.56 -24.50 17.75
C ARG A 138 15.82 -23.17 17.86
N ALA A 139 15.96 -22.33 16.83
CA ALA A 139 15.30 -21.05 16.71
C ALA A 139 15.20 -20.66 15.22
N TYR A 140 14.01 -20.27 14.78
CA TYR A 140 13.74 -19.89 13.40
C TYR A 140 13.99 -18.40 13.17
N SER A 141 14.16 -18.03 11.90
CA SER A 141 14.25 -16.68 11.37
C SER A 141 15.26 -15.80 12.10
N ARG A 142 16.42 -16.36 12.47
CA ARG A 142 17.53 -15.59 13.04
C ARG A 142 18.06 -14.63 12.00
N LEU A 143 18.42 -13.42 12.45
CA LEU A 143 18.87 -12.33 11.60
C LEU A 143 20.35 -12.08 11.83
N THR A 144 21.12 -12.00 10.75
CA THR A 144 22.48 -11.44 10.78
C THR A 144 22.55 -10.28 9.80
N PHE A 145 22.82 -9.08 10.31
CA PHE A 145 23.06 -7.88 9.48
C PHE A 145 24.52 -7.81 9.07
N LEU A 146 24.77 -7.61 7.77
CA LEU A 146 26.09 -7.52 7.17
C LEU A 146 26.13 -6.30 6.25
N ARG A 147 27.10 -5.42 6.46
CA ARG A 147 27.32 -4.20 5.66
C ARG A 147 28.56 -4.36 4.81
N ARG A 148 28.49 -3.97 3.53
CA ARG A 148 29.68 -3.93 2.66
C ARG A 148 30.49 -2.67 2.93
N SER A 149 31.80 -2.72 2.69
CA SER A 149 32.69 -1.58 2.91
C SER A 149 32.51 -0.48 1.85
N ALA A 150 32.31 -0.85 0.58
CA ALA A 150 32.06 0.07 -0.52
C ALA A 150 31.45 -0.64 -1.73
N GLY A 151 30.74 0.11 -2.60
CA GLY A 151 30.34 -0.28 -3.96
C GLY A 151 28.88 0.05 -4.29
N THR A 152 28.62 0.30 -5.58
CA THR A 152 27.32 0.82 -6.08
C THR A 152 26.77 0.03 -7.27
N GLY A 153 27.43 -1.06 -7.67
CA GLY A 153 27.05 -1.89 -8.81
C GLY A 153 26.22 -3.12 -8.43
N THR A 154 25.60 -3.72 -9.44
CA THR A 154 25.02 -5.07 -9.33
C THR A 154 26.14 -6.09 -9.31
N GLU A 155 26.24 -6.86 -8.24
CA GLU A 155 27.31 -7.84 -8.03
C GLU A 155 26.74 -9.13 -7.46
N ALA A 156 27.49 -10.22 -7.61
CA ALA A 156 27.12 -11.51 -7.05
C ALA A 156 27.22 -11.51 -5.52
N ILE A 157 26.17 -12.02 -4.88
CA ILE A 157 26.11 -12.38 -3.47
C ILE A 157 26.05 -13.91 -3.40
N THR A 158 26.93 -14.51 -2.61
CA THR A 158 27.02 -15.96 -2.43
C THR A 158 27.09 -16.32 -0.96
N LEU A 159 26.25 -17.26 -0.55
CA LEU A 159 26.23 -17.87 0.79
C LEU A 159 26.75 -19.29 0.61
N THR A 160 27.90 -19.62 1.19
CA THR A 160 28.53 -20.94 1.03
C THR A 160 28.69 -21.63 2.37
N ALA A 161 28.08 -22.82 2.51
CA ALA A 161 28.30 -23.66 3.67
C ALA A 161 29.77 -24.10 3.74
N ARG A 162 30.44 -23.85 4.88
CA ARG A 162 31.86 -24.14 5.08
C ARG A 162 32.07 -25.42 5.89
N ALA A 163 31.28 -25.62 6.94
CA ALA A 163 31.36 -26.80 7.79
C ALA A 163 29.97 -27.16 8.32
N GLY A 164 29.61 -28.45 8.30
CA GLY A 164 28.27 -28.92 8.70
C GLY A 164 27.14 -28.41 7.80
N ASP A 165 25.94 -28.90 8.05
CA ASP A 165 24.76 -28.49 7.31
C ASP A 165 24.15 -27.22 7.93
N VAL A 166 23.94 -26.20 7.10
CA VAL A 166 23.30 -24.93 7.50
C VAL A 166 21.91 -24.82 6.89
N VAL A 167 21.03 -24.08 7.54
CA VAL A 167 19.67 -23.80 7.03
C VAL A 167 19.55 -22.30 6.75
N VAL A 168 19.37 -21.95 5.49
CA VAL A 168 19.20 -20.57 5.03
C VAL A 168 17.74 -20.38 4.61
N GLU A 169 17.13 -19.29 5.08
CA GLU A 169 15.72 -18.96 4.80
C GLU A 169 15.60 -17.91 3.68
N GLY A 170 16.50 -16.91 3.68
CA GLY A 170 16.45 -15.83 2.71
C GLY A 170 17.42 -14.71 3.02
N ILE A 171 17.35 -13.66 2.19
CA ILE A 171 18.14 -12.45 2.34
C ILE A 171 17.22 -11.25 2.13
N TYR A 172 17.33 -10.26 2.99
CA TYR A 172 16.75 -8.94 2.80
C TYR A 172 17.85 -7.97 2.40
N LEU A 173 17.75 -7.37 1.22
CA LEU A 173 18.69 -6.35 0.77
C LEU A 173 18.31 -4.97 1.26
N HIS A 174 19.30 -4.25 1.77
CA HIS A 174 19.16 -2.86 2.15
C HIS A 174 19.76 -1.96 1.08
N ASN A 175 18.95 -1.05 0.56
CA ASN A 175 19.36 -0.01 -0.37
C ASN A 175 18.91 1.33 0.19
N ALA A 176 19.83 2.07 0.82
CA ALA A 176 19.58 3.31 1.57
C ALA A 176 18.54 3.19 2.72
N ASN A 177 18.13 1.97 3.09
CA ASN A 177 17.11 1.71 4.10
C ASN A 177 17.58 0.84 5.28
N SER A 178 18.90 0.71 5.47
CA SER A 178 19.44 -0.08 6.58
C SER A 178 19.12 0.53 7.96
N THR A 179 18.96 1.85 8.01
CA THR A 179 18.72 2.62 9.25
C THR A 179 17.51 3.54 9.19
N SER A 180 16.89 3.67 8.01
CA SER A 180 15.68 4.49 7.83
C SER A 180 14.74 3.87 6.79
N GLY A 181 13.46 4.21 6.82
CA GLY A 181 12.52 3.79 5.76
C GLY A 181 11.72 2.53 6.09
N VAL A 182 10.87 2.11 5.15
CA VAL A 182 9.93 1.01 5.33
C VAL A 182 10.53 -0.30 4.84
N ARG A 183 10.39 -1.35 5.63
CA ARG A 183 10.88 -2.70 5.31
C ARG A 183 9.73 -3.70 5.35
N VAL A 184 9.59 -4.51 4.29
CA VAL A 184 8.54 -5.52 4.20
C VAL A 184 9.14 -6.92 4.14
N TRP A 185 8.79 -7.76 5.11
CA TRP A 185 9.24 -9.14 5.27
C TRP A 185 8.11 -10.09 4.87
N PRO A 186 8.13 -10.64 3.65
CA PRO A 186 7.03 -11.48 3.17
C PRO A 186 7.18 -12.94 3.61
N ALA A 187 6.34 -13.36 4.53
CA ALA A 187 6.06 -14.75 4.84
C ALA A 187 4.88 -15.22 3.97
N VAL A 188 5.11 -15.34 2.66
CA VAL A 188 4.05 -15.66 1.69
C VAL A 188 4.36 -16.95 0.95
N ARG A 189 3.34 -17.79 0.77
CA ARG A 189 3.41 -19.00 -0.04
C ARG A 189 2.03 -19.42 -0.52
N SER A 190 1.98 -19.86 -1.77
CA SER A 190 0.77 -20.30 -2.44
C SER A 190 0.22 -21.55 -1.77
N GLY A 191 -1.10 -21.55 -1.56
CA GLY A 191 -1.81 -22.61 -0.86
C GLY A 191 -1.84 -22.48 0.66
N ASN A 192 -1.02 -21.60 1.25
CA ASN A 192 -1.01 -21.42 2.70
C ASN A 192 -2.38 -21.01 3.24
N ARG A 193 -2.67 -21.50 4.44
CA ARG A 193 -3.80 -21.18 5.29
C ARG A 193 -3.32 -20.43 6.53
N SER A 194 -4.24 -19.79 7.22
CA SER A 194 -3.95 -19.22 8.55
C SER A 194 -3.49 -20.30 9.53
N SER A 195 -4.05 -21.50 9.46
CA SER A 195 -3.66 -22.65 10.31
C SER A 195 -2.21 -23.09 10.11
N ASP A 196 -1.64 -22.92 8.92
CA ASP A 196 -0.30 -23.43 8.64
C ASP A 196 0.78 -22.62 9.38
N PHE A 197 0.58 -21.31 9.52
CA PHE A 197 1.45 -20.44 10.32
C PHE A 197 1.36 -20.73 11.82
N VAL A 198 0.22 -21.24 12.28
CA VAL A 198 0.03 -21.68 13.68
C VAL A 198 0.68 -23.04 13.91
N ALA A 199 0.48 -23.98 12.98
CA ALA A 199 1.01 -25.34 13.06
C ALA A 199 2.54 -25.39 12.89
N ASN A 200 3.11 -24.45 12.11
CA ASN A 200 4.53 -24.37 11.82
C ASN A 200 5.08 -23.02 12.28
N PRO A 201 5.47 -22.86 13.57
CA PRO A 201 5.94 -21.59 14.11
C PRO A 201 7.10 -20.96 13.34
N GLY A 202 7.92 -21.77 12.67
CA GLY A 202 9.02 -21.29 11.82
C GLY A 202 8.56 -20.46 10.63
N TRP A 203 7.33 -20.62 10.16
CA TRP A 203 6.82 -19.92 8.99
C TRP A 203 6.57 -18.43 9.24
N ALA A 204 6.34 -18.02 10.49
CA ALA A 204 6.00 -16.65 10.82
C ALA A 204 6.32 -16.27 12.27
N LEU A 205 5.93 -17.11 13.24
CA LEU A 205 6.02 -16.77 14.66
C LEU A 205 7.46 -16.58 15.13
N GLY A 206 8.41 -17.35 14.59
CA GLY A 206 9.84 -17.13 14.81
C GLY A 206 10.32 -15.77 14.31
N ALA A 207 9.74 -15.29 13.19
CA ALA A 207 10.06 -13.98 12.63
C ALA A 207 9.41 -12.82 13.41
N VAL A 208 8.23 -13.02 14.01
CA VAL A 208 7.64 -12.04 14.94
C VAL A 208 8.60 -11.80 16.12
N ASP A 209 9.18 -12.85 16.68
CA ASP A 209 10.15 -12.74 17.78
C ASP A 209 11.47 -12.09 17.35
N SER A 210 12.00 -12.47 16.18
CA SER A 210 13.33 -12.03 15.76
C SER A 210 13.36 -10.65 15.10
N ILE A 211 12.39 -10.35 14.23
CA ILE A 211 12.27 -9.07 13.53
C ILE A 211 11.69 -8.01 14.46
N ARG A 212 10.80 -8.40 15.38
CA ARG A 212 10.04 -7.49 16.26
C ARG A 212 9.32 -6.41 15.43
N PRO A 213 8.46 -6.81 14.48
CA PRO A 213 7.88 -5.89 13.50
C PRO A 213 7.02 -4.82 14.19
N ASP A 214 6.92 -3.64 13.57
CA ASP A 214 6.01 -2.58 13.99
C ASP A 214 4.56 -2.90 13.59
N LEU A 215 4.41 -3.66 12.50
CA LEU A 215 3.13 -4.10 11.95
C LEU A 215 3.20 -5.55 11.47
N VAL A 216 2.21 -6.36 11.84
CA VAL A 216 1.93 -7.65 11.21
C VAL A 216 0.69 -7.53 10.35
N VAL A 217 0.81 -7.78 9.04
CA VAL A 217 -0.33 -7.87 8.13
C VAL A 217 -0.69 -9.34 7.95
N ILE A 218 -1.90 -9.72 8.36
CA ILE A 218 -2.47 -11.03 8.09
C ILE A 218 -3.28 -10.93 6.80
N ALA A 219 -2.77 -11.59 5.78
CA ALA A 219 -3.22 -11.56 4.39
C ALA A 219 -3.55 -12.97 3.88
N THR A 220 -4.16 -13.76 4.76
CA THR A 220 -4.61 -15.14 4.54
C THR A 220 -6.13 -15.20 4.42
N GLY A 221 -6.65 -16.40 4.16
CA GLY A 221 -8.08 -16.66 4.19
C GLY A 221 -8.70 -17.12 2.90
N THR A 222 -8.00 -17.04 1.78
CA THR A 222 -8.53 -17.57 0.53
C THR A 222 -8.55 -19.09 0.55
N ASN A 223 -7.56 -19.70 1.21
CA ASN A 223 -7.40 -21.16 1.29
C ASN A 223 -7.90 -21.78 2.59
N ASP A 224 -8.26 -20.97 3.58
CA ASP A 224 -8.76 -21.44 4.88
C ASP A 224 -10.08 -22.18 4.71
N ASP A 225 -10.25 -23.28 5.45
CA ASP A 225 -11.50 -24.04 5.46
C ASP A 225 -12.48 -23.40 6.44
N SER A 226 -11.97 -23.00 7.61
CA SER A 226 -12.73 -22.35 8.71
C SER A 226 -12.18 -20.94 8.97
N TYR A 227 -12.26 -20.09 7.93
CA TYR A 227 -11.60 -18.77 7.89
C TYR A 227 -11.66 -17.93 9.17
N PRO A 228 -12.85 -17.59 9.73
CA PRO A 228 -12.87 -16.68 10.86
C PRO A 228 -12.18 -17.29 12.10
N GLU A 229 -12.31 -18.59 12.34
CA GLU A 229 -11.66 -19.28 13.45
C GLU A 229 -10.14 -19.39 13.25
N GLU A 230 -9.70 -19.74 12.05
CA GLU A 230 -8.27 -19.91 11.74
C GLU A 230 -7.51 -18.58 11.79
N VAL A 231 -8.08 -17.49 11.26
CA VAL A 231 -7.47 -16.14 11.37
C VAL A 231 -7.43 -15.68 12.82
N GLU A 232 -8.51 -15.88 13.58
CA GLU A 232 -8.55 -15.49 14.99
C GLU A 232 -7.47 -16.24 15.80
N GLN A 233 -7.24 -17.52 15.51
CA GLN A 233 -6.16 -18.29 16.12
C GLN A 233 -4.77 -17.77 15.72
N LEU A 234 -4.57 -17.40 14.45
CA LEU A 234 -3.31 -16.81 13.99
C LEU A 234 -3.02 -15.48 14.69
N VAL A 235 -4.01 -14.58 14.78
CA VAL A 235 -3.90 -13.30 15.51
C VAL A 235 -3.49 -13.53 16.96
N ARG A 236 -4.14 -14.47 17.65
CA ARG A 236 -3.78 -14.84 19.03
C ARG A 236 -2.37 -15.38 19.14
N SER A 237 -1.93 -16.17 18.18
CA SER A 237 -0.58 -16.75 18.17
C SER A 237 0.49 -15.66 17.98
N VAL A 238 0.25 -14.71 17.06
CA VAL A 238 1.11 -13.53 16.86
C VAL A 238 1.21 -12.70 18.14
N ARG A 239 0.07 -12.35 18.76
CA ARG A 239 0.05 -11.60 20.03
C ARG A 239 0.59 -12.41 21.21
N GLY A 240 0.56 -13.73 21.15
CA GLY A 240 1.20 -14.61 22.12
C GLY A 240 2.72 -14.52 22.10
N VAL A 241 3.31 -14.20 20.94
CA VAL A 241 4.75 -13.93 20.80
C VAL A 241 5.07 -12.47 21.15
N MET A 242 4.28 -11.52 20.66
CA MET A 242 4.49 -10.09 20.90
C MET A 242 3.15 -9.39 21.20
N ALA A 243 2.86 -9.19 22.49
CA ALA A 243 1.56 -8.72 22.97
C ALA A 243 1.13 -7.36 22.37
N ASP A 244 2.09 -6.44 22.23
CA ASP A 244 1.84 -5.04 21.86
C ASP A 244 2.05 -4.76 20.36
N VAL A 245 2.19 -5.80 19.52
CA VAL A 245 2.36 -5.61 18.08
C VAL A 245 1.07 -5.11 17.43
N THR A 246 1.18 -4.15 16.52
CA THR A 246 0.04 -3.74 15.70
C THR A 246 -0.26 -4.85 14.70
N VAL A 247 -1.52 -5.25 14.61
CA VAL A 247 -1.97 -6.30 13.67
C VAL A 247 -3.05 -5.71 12.78
N ALA A 248 -2.82 -5.80 11.46
CA ALA A 248 -3.82 -5.47 10.46
C ALA A 248 -4.33 -6.74 9.78
N LEU A 249 -5.64 -6.84 9.60
CA LEU A 249 -6.27 -7.87 8.77
C LEU A 249 -6.51 -7.31 7.37
N TRP A 250 -5.94 -7.94 6.36
CA TRP A 250 -6.21 -7.62 4.96
C TRP A 250 -7.31 -8.51 4.41
N LEU A 251 -8.38 -7.89 3.92
CA LEU A 251 -9.44 -8.58 3.18
C LEU A 251 -9.17 -8.37 1.69
N PRO A 252 -8.72 -9.39 0.94
CA PRO A 252 -8.38 -9.25 -0.47
C PRO A 252 -9.61 -8.89 -1.33
N PRO A 253 -9.41 -8.43 -2.58
CA PRO A 253 -10.51 -8.27 -3.54
C PRO A 253 -11.38 -9.53 -3.60
N LEU A 254 -12.67 -9.37 -3.92
CA LEU A 254 -13.59 -10.48 -4.02
C LEU A 254 -13.21 -11.41 -5.18
N THR A 255 -13.17 -12.71 -4.92
CA THR A 255 -12.85 -13.76 -5.91
C THR A 255 -13.92 -14.87 -5.88
N THR A 256 -13.73 -15.97 -6.61
CA THR A 256 -14.60 -17.15 -6.46
C THR A 256 -14.42 -17.84 -5.11
N ARG A 257 -13.24 -17.72 -4.48
CA ARG A 257 -12.95 -18.32 -3.16
C ARG A 257 -13.09 -17.34 -2.00
N PHE A 258 -12.72 -16.08 -2.19
CA PHE A 258 -12.89 -15.04 -1.17
C PHE A 258 -14.18 -14.25 -1.44
N THR A 259 -15.28 -14.69 -0.82
CA THR A 259 -16.63 -14.18 -1.10
C THR A 259 -17.01 -13.00 -0.22
N ARG A 260 -18.14 -12.34 -0.51
CA ARG A 260 -18.69 -11.26 0.34
C ARG A 260 -18.98 -11.73 1.77
N ALA A 261 -19.45 -12.97 1.93
CA ALA A 261 -19.71 -13.56 3.24
C ALA A 261 -18.41 -13.75 4.02
N ARG A 262 -17.35 -14.24 3.35
CA ARG A 262 -16.03 -14.39 3.96
C ARG A 262 -15.43 -13.03 4.35
N ALA A 263 -15.55 -12.02 3.48
CA ALA A 263 -15.15 -10.65 3.81
C ALA A 263 -15.93 -10.08 5.00
N ALA A 264 -17.24 -10.30 5.08
CA ALA A 264 -18.04 -9.87 6.23
C ALA A 264 -17.58 -10.55 7.54
N ALA A 265 -17.34 -11.87 7.52
CA ALA A 265 -16.79 -12.58 8.67
C ALA A 265 -15.41 -12.06 9.09
N GLY A 266 -14.55 -11.71 8.12
CA GLY A 266 -13.26 -11.07 8.40
C GLY A 266 -13.40 -9.71 9.10
N ARG A 267 -14.35 -8.86 8.69
CA ARG A 267 -14.66 -7.60 9.39
C ARG A 267 -15.08 -7.85 10.84
N GLU A 268 -15.95 -8.83 11.07
CA GLU A 268 -16.38 -9.20 12.42
C GLU A 268 -15.22 -9.68 13.30
N VAL A 269 -14.25 -10.42 12.73
CA VAL A 269 -13.02 -10.81 13.41
C VAL A 269 -12.17 -9.59 13.75
N ALA A 270 -11.96 -8.68 12.80
CA ALA A 270 -11.19 -7.46 13.00
C ALA A 270 -11.80 -6.58 14.10
N ASP A 271 -13.11 -6.34 14.05
CA ASP A 271 -13.83 -5.57 15.06
C ASP A 271 -13.74 -6.24 16.45
N ARG A 272 -13.97 -7.55 16.51
CA ARG A 272 -13.94 -8.32 17.77
C ARG A 272 -12.57 -8.32 18.43
N LEU A 273 -11.50 -8.37 17.64
CA LEU A 273 -10.12 -8.46 18.14
C LEU A 273 -9.41 -7.10 18.18
N GLY A 274 -10.06 -6.01 17.78
CA GLY A 274 -9.47 -4.68 17.70
C GLY A 274 -8.25 -4.68 16.77
N LEU A 275 -8.45 -5.10 15.52
CA LEU A 275 -7.42 -5.09 14.48
C LEU A 275 -7.61 -3.88 13.58
N ASP A 276 -6.51 -3.38 13.04
CA ASP A 276 -6.58 -2.49 11.89
C ASP A 276 -7.13 -3.28 10.69
N LEU A 277 -7.91 -2.63 9.83
CA LEU A 277 -8.58 -3.30 8.71
C LEU A 277 -8.16 -2.69 7.39
N ILE A 278 -7.67 -3.53 6.48
CA ILE A 278 -7.35 -3.17 5.09
C ILE A 278 -8.36 -3.88 4.19
N ASP A 279 -9.49 -3.21 3.92
CA ASP A 279 -10.67 -3.83 3.29
C ASP A 279 -10.72 -3.62 1.77
N THR A 280 -9.87 -4.34 1.06
CA THR A 280 -9.84 -4.28 -0.41
C THR A 280 -11.12 -4.89 -1.01
N ALA A 281 -11.76 -5.84 -0.33
CA ALA A 281 -13.04 -6.40 -0.73
C ALA A 281 -14.15 -5.33 -0.82
N ALA A 282 -14.22 -4.39 0.14
CA ALA A 282 -15.16 -3.29 0.09
C ALA A 282 -14.73 -2.21 -0.90
N ALA A 283 -13.45 -1.83 -0.90
CA ALA A 283 -12.94 -0.72 -1.70
C ALA A 283 -12.95 -1.02 -3.20
N LEU A 284 -12.48 -2.21 -3.59
CA LEU A 284 -12.29 -2.58 -4.99
C LEU A 284 -13.34 -3.59 -5.50
N GLY A 285 -14.09 -4.23 -4.60
CA GLY A 285 -15.10 -5.21 -4.99
C GLY A 285 -14.48 -6.42 -5.68
N ARG A 286 -15.09 -6.83 -6.80
CA ARG A 286 -14.59 -7.95 -7.62
C ARG A 286 -13.83 -7.40 -8.82
N LEU A 287 -12.56 -7.77 -8.92
CA LEU A 287 -11.66 -7.36 -10.00
C LEU A 287 -11.30 -8.54 -10.92
N PRO A 288 -10.69 -8.29 -12.09
CA PRO A 288 -10.22 -9.35 -12.97
C PRO A 288 -9.23 -10.29 -12.29
N THR A 289 -9.38 -11.58 -12.56
CA THR A 289 -8.55 -12.68 -12.04
C THR A 289 -8.09 -13.55 -13.19
N ILE A 290 -6.96 -14.23 -13.03
CA ILE A 290 -6.41 -15.12 -14.07
C ILE A 290 -7.25 -16.41 -14.19
N ASP A 291 -7.70 -16.97 -13.07
CA ASP A 291 -8.38 -18.27 -12.99
C ASP A 291 -9.66 -18.26 -12.12
N GLY A 292 -10.19 -17.07 -11.83
CA GLY A 292 -11.30 -16.86 -10.92
C GLY A 292 -10.88 -16.60 -9.47
N VAL A 293 -9.62 -16.90 -9.10
CA VAL A 293 -9.08 -16.77 -7.75
C VAL A 293 -7.89 -15.80 -7.73
N HIS A 294 -6.86 -16.06 -8.51
CA HIS A 294 -5.60 -15.30 -8.43
C HIS A 294 -5.74 -13.95 -9.14
N PRO A 295 -5.29 -12.85 -8.52
CA PRO A 295 -5.37 -11.54 -9.13
C PRO A 295 -4.50 -11.45 -10.40
N SER A 296 -4.95 -10.69 -11.39
CA SER A 296 -4.10 -10.28 -12.51
C SER A 296 -3.10 -9.21 -12.05
N ALA A 297 -2.03 -8.97 -12.81
CA ALA A 297 -1.09 -7.86 -12.56
C ALA A 297 -1.77 -6.53 -12.22
N VAL A 298 -2.82 -6.16 -12.96
CA VAL A 298 -3.59 -4.93 -12.71
C VAL A 298 -4.30 -5.00 -11.36
N THR A 299 -5.00 -6.09 -11.05
CA THR A 299 -5.69 -6.26 -9.77
C THR A 299 -4.72 -6.21 -8.60
N SER A 300 -3.53 -6.79 -8.75
CA SER A 300 -2.46 -6.78 -7.76
C SER A 300 -1.95 -5.38 -7.50
N ALA A 301 -1.66 -4.61 -8.55
CA ALA A 301 -1.26 -3.21 -8.45
C ALA A 301 -2.34 -2.36 -7.75
N LEU A 302 -3.61 -2.52 -8.16
CA LEU A 302 -4.73 -1.80 -7.52
C LEU A 302 -4.83 -2.16 -6.02
N ALA A 303 -4.69 -3.44 -5.67
CA ALA A 303 -4.70 -3.89 -4.29
C ALA A 303 -3.50 -3.35 -3.50
N ALA A 304 -2.29 -3.36 -4.08
CA ALA A 304 -1.08 -2.84 -3.45
C ALA A 304 -1.22 -1.33 -3.16
N GLY A 305 -1.72 -0.56 -4.12
CA GLY A 305 -2.01 0.86 -3.92
C GLY A 305 -3.03 1.10 -2.81
N HIS A 306 -4.12 0.32 -2.78
CA HIS A 306 -5.10 0.45 -1.70
C HIS A 306 -4.50 0.10 -0.33
N VAL A 307 -3.71 -0.97 -0.23
CA VAL A 307 -3.02 -1.34 1.01
C VAL A 307 -2.08 -0.22 1.45
N ALA A 308 -1.23 0.28 0.56
CA ALA A 308 -0.31 1.38 0.85
C ALA A 308 -1.07 2.64 1.31
N SER A 309 -2.29 2.87 0.80
CA SER A 309 -3.17 3.93 1.29
C SER A 309 -3.53 3.83 2.74
N VAL A 310 -4.09 2.68 3.09
CA VAL A 310 -4.60 2.47 4.43
C VAL A 310 -3.44 2.51 5.42
N LEU A 311 -2.31 1.88 5.07
CA LEU A 311 -1.12 1.86 5.92
C LEU A 311 -0.42 3.22 6.02
N GLY A 312 -0.41 3.99 4.93
CA GLY A 312 0.22 5.31 4.89
C GLY A 312 -0.56 6.40 5.63
N GLY A 313 -1.86 6.19 5.87
CA GLY A 313 -2.74 7.18 6.50
C GLY A 313 -3.02 8.41 5.61
N ASP A 314 -2.62 8.35 4.34
CA ASP A 314 -2.94 9.34 3.32
C ASP A 314 -3.81 8.68 2.25
N GLU A 315 -5.03 9.18 2.06
CA GLU A 315 -5.97 8.65 1.07
C GLU A 315 -5.67 9.17 -0.36
N LEU A 316 -4.85 10.22 -0.50
CA LEU A 316 -4.62 10.90 -1.79
C LEU A 316 -3.37 10.40 -2.54
N GLU A 317 -2.24 10.23 -1.85
CA GLU A 317 -0.99 9.63 -2.37
C GLU A 317 -1.19 8.27 -3.09
N PRO A 318 -2.06 7.38 -2.60
CA PRO A 318 -2.31 6.07 -3.18
C PRO A 318 -3.30 6.10 -4.33
N ALA A 319 -4.24 7.06 -4.36
CA ALA A 319 -5.05 7.30 -5.55
C ALA A 319 -4.15 7.71 -6.73
N GLY A 320 -3.17 8.59 -6.49
CA GLY A 320 -2.13 8.94 -7.47
C GLY A 320 -1.29 7.72 -7.89
N THR A 321 -0.92 6.88 -6.92
CA THR A 321 -0.11 5.67 -7.14
C THR A 321 -0.86 4.53 -7.85
N LEU A 322 -2.12 4.28 -7.51
CA LEU A 322 -3.02 3.32 -8.18
C LEU A 322 -3.14 3.70 -9.66
N VAL A 323 -3.33 4.98 -9.92
CA VAL A 323 -3.38 5.53 -11.28
C VAL A 323 -2.03 5.38 -11.98
N ALA A 324 -0.92 5.66 -11.27
CA ALA A 324 0.44 5.48 -11.77
C ALA A 324 0.72 4.05 -12.22
N GLN A 325 0.36 3.07 -11.39
CA GLN A 325 0.64 1.66 -11.66
C GLN A 325 -0.27 1.08 -12.73
N VAL A 326 -1.55 1.50 -12.78
CA VAL A 326 -2.44 1.18 -13.93
C VAL A 326 -1.80 1.65 -15.23
N VAL A 327 -1.11 2.79 -15.22
CA VAL A 327 -0.49 3.38 -16.41
C VAL A 327 0.87 2.78 -16.74
N ALA A 328 1.69 2.45 -15.75
CA ALA A 328 2.91 1.69 -15.93
C ALA A 328 2.62 0.28 -16.50
N GLY A 329 1.54 -0.36 -16.06
CA GLY A 329 1.08 -1.65 -16.58
C GLY A 329 0.55 -1.62 -18.02
N LEU A 330 0.30 -0.44 -18.57
CA LEU A 330 -0.23 -0.25 -19.94
C LEU A 330 0.84 0.19 -20.96
N ALA A 331 2.12 0.23 -20.57
CA ALA A 331 3.28 0.51 -21.44
C ALA A 331 3.16 1.80 -22.29
N GLY A 332 2.86 2.91 -21.62
CA GLY A 332 2.74 4.24 -22.22
C GLY A 332 1.51 4.94 -21.67
N GLY A 333 1.67 6.20 -21.26
CA GLY A 333 0.57 7.04 -20.76
C GLY A 333 -0.70 6.82 -21.58
N GLN A 334 -1.80 6.48 -20.91
CA GLN A 334 -3.09 6.42 -21.59
C GLN A 334 -3.75 7.78 -21.52
N VAL A 335 -4.14 8.26 -22.70
CA VAL A 335 -5.08 9.35 -22.87
C VAL A 335 -6.42 8.70 -23.18
N TRP A 336 -7.34 8.70 -22.24
CA TRP A 336 -8.72 8.34 -22.50
C TRP A 336 -9.44 9.56 -23.05
N GLU A 337 -10.04 9.46 -24.23
CA GLU A 337 -10.75 10.57 -24.89
C GLU A 337 -12.29 10.36 -24.86
N PRO A 338 -12.97 10.56 -23.72
CA PRO A 338 -14.43 10.53 -23.70
C PRO A 338 -15.01 11.78 -24.39
N GLY A 339 -15.31 11.65 -25.68
CA GLY A 339 -15.93 12.73 -26.45
C GLY A 339 -14.91 13.76 -26.95
N GLN A 340 -14.97 14.99 -26.45
CA GLN A 340 -14.00 16.04 -26.80
C GLN A 340 -12.91 16.22 -25.76
N GLY A 341 -13.10 15.82 -24.51
CA GLY A 341 -12.10 15.95 -23.45
C GLY A 341 -11.13 14.78 -23.42
N SER A 342 -10.14 14.87 -22.54
CA SER A 342 -9.24 13.76 -22.24
C SER A 342 -9.03 13.58 -20.74
N VAL A 343 -8.74 12.35 -20.35
CA VAL A 343 -8.14 12.01 -19.06
C VAL A 343 -6.81 11.38 -19.37
N SER A 344 -5.73 12.01 -18.94
CA SER A 344 -4.36 11.58 -19.17
C SER A 344 -3.70 11.20 -17.86
N VAL A 345 -2.89 10.16 -17.90
CA VAL A 345 -1.90 9.94 -16.85
C VAL A 345 -0.55 10.17 -17.45
N GLU A 346 0.04 11.29 -17.08
CA GLU A 346 1.34 11.71 -17.58
C GLU A 346 2.40 11.32 -16.56
N SER A 347 3.43 10.62 -17.02
CA SER A 347 4.64 10.38 -16.21
C SER A 347 5.58 11.56 -16.42
N VAL A 348 5.54 12.53 -15.52
CA VAL A 348 6.50 13.64 -15.54
C VAL A 348 7.66 13.22 -14.64
N LEU A 349 8.81 12.95 -15.24
CA LEU A 349 10.07 12.61 -14.53
C LEU A 349 9.97 11.37 -13.60
N GLY A 350 9.11 10.41 -13.94
CA GLY A 350 8.97 9.15 -13.19
C GLY A 350 7.87 9.14 -12.12
N MET A 351 7.13 10.24 -11.97
CA MET A 351 5.95 10.32 -11.09
C MET A 351 4.69 10.54 -11.93
N SER A 352 3.57 9.90 -11.56
CA SER A 352 2.34 9.98 -12.35
C SER A 352 1.40 11.07 -11.86
N VAL A 353 0.96 11.91 -12.79
CA VAL A 353 -0.08 12.90 -12.61
C VAL A 353 -1.35 12.35 -13.24
N LEU A 354 -2.42 12.17 -12.47
CA LEU A 354 -3.76 12.06 -13.07
C LEU A 354 -4.19 13.47 -13.46
N SER A 355 -4.40 13.70 -14.75
CA SER A 355 -4.83 14.98 -15.30
C SER A 355 -5.97 14.76 -16.28
N GLY A 356 -6.71 15.82 -16.57
CA GLY A 356 -7.62 15.82 -17.69
C GLY A 356 -7.68 17.17 -18.37
N ARG A 357 -8.15 17.13 -19.61
CA ARG A 357 -8.41 18.29 -20.45
C ARG A 357 -9.89 18.33 -20.78
N ASP A 358 -10.47 19.52 -20.79
CA ASP A 358 -11.87 19.70 -21.18
C ASP A 358 -12.06 19.49 -22.69
N HIS A 359 -11.01 19.79 -23.47
CA HIS A 359 -10.93 19.53 -24.89
C HIS A 359 -9.56 18.97 -25.31
N LYS A 360 -9.52 18.04 -26.26
CA LYS A 360 -8.29 17.42 -26.82
C LYS A 360 -7.37 18.40 -27.54
N ALA A 361 -7.90 19.58 -27.85
CA ALA A 361 -7.14 20.67 -28.47
C ALA A 361 -6.53 21.62 -27.43
N ASP A 362 -6.90 21.46 -26.16
CA ASP A 362 -6.32 22.24 -25.08
C ASP A 362 -4.88 21.79 -24.89
N ALA A 363 -3.97 22.77 -24.85
CA ALA A 363 -2.57 22.52 -24.56
C ALA A 363 -2.32 22.28 -23.07
N GLU A 364 -3.28 22.65 -22.22
CA GLU A 364 -3.15 22.71 -20.78
C GLU A 364 -4.07 21.73 -20.05
N ILE A 365 -3.69 21.42 -18.82
CA ILE A 365 -4.42 20.52 -17.95
C ILE A 365 -5.57 21.32 -17.32
N ALA A 366 -6.82 20.91 -17.57
CA ALA A 366 -8.02 21.52 -16.99
C ALA A 366 -8.26 21.08 -15.54
N TRP A 367 -7.71 19.93 -15.14
CA TRP A 367 -7.71 19.47 -13.75
C TRP A 367 -6.63 18.41 -13.53
N GLY A 368 -6.13 18.28 -12.30
CA GLY A 368 -5.25 17.16 -11.98
C GLY A 368 -5.00 16.94 -10.50
N PHE A 369 -4.38 15.80 -10.20
CA PHE A 369 -4.01 15.38 -8.85
C PHE A 369 -2.48 15.32 -8.74
N ALA A 370 -1.93 15.99 -7.72
CA ALA A 370 -0.52 15.97 -7.38
C ALA A 370 -0.31 15.34 -6.00
N SER A 371 0.66 14.43 -5.88
CA SER A 371 1.15 13.94 -4.59
C SER A 371 1.78 15.09 -3.78
N PRO A 372 1.95 14.95 -2.45
CA PRO A 372 2.62 15.97 -1.63
C PRO A 372 3.97 16.42 -2.19
N SER A 373 4.80 15.45 -2.58
CA SER A 373 6.11 15.72 -3.16
C SER A 373 6.04 16.48 -4.49
N MET A 374 5.05 16.19 -5.34
CA MET A 374 4.88 16.93 -6.61
C MET A 374 4.28 18.31 -6.41
N ALA A 375 3.29 18.42 -5.52
CA ALA A 375 2.68 19.68 -5.17
C ALA A 375 3.74 20.64 -4.60
N GLU A 376 4.60 20.16 -3.70
CA GLU A 376 5.69 20.95 -3.13
C GLU A 376 6.75 21.29 -4.21
N MET A 377 7.17 20.31 -5.00
CA MET A 377 8.24 20.50 -5.99
C MET A 377 7.86 21.38 -7.19
N TYR A 378 6.65 21.26 -7.71
CA TYR A 378 6.24 21.91 -8.97
C TYR A 378 5.26 23.05 -8.80
N LEU A 379 4.50 23.03 -7.70
CA LEU A 379 3.42 23.97 -7.47
C LEU A 379 3.65 24.81 -6.21
N ASP A 380 4.76 24.59 -5.49
CA ASP A 380 5.08 25.22 -4.19
C ASP A 380 3.91 25.10 -3.19
N MET A 381 3.20 23.98 -3.26
CA MET A 381 2.02 23.70 -2.45
C MET A 381 2.32 22.66 -1.38
N PRO A 382 1.91 22.88 -0.12
CA PRO A 382 2.04 21.88 0.92
C PRO A 382 1.01 20.76 0.71
N GLY A 383 1.48 19.51 0.80
CA GLY A 383 0.62 18.33 0.83
C GLY A 383 0.01 17.95 -0.53
N ALA A 384 -0.82 16.90 -0.55
CA ALA A 384 -1.47 16.45 -1.78
C ALA A 384 -2.46 17.51 -2.27
N SER A 385 -2.51 17.71 -3.59
CA SER A 385 -3.29 18.79 -4.20
C SER A 385 -4.17 18.28 -5.35
N LEU A 386 -5.42 18.74 -5.38
CA LEU A 386 -6.29 18.71 -6.55
C LEU A 386 -6.28 20.11 -7.16
N PHE A 387 -5.88 20.24 -8.42
CA PHE A 387 -5.94 21.51 -9.15
C PHE A 387 -7.00 21.46 -10.23
N LEU A 388 -7.60 22.62 -10.50
CA LEU A 388 -8.70 22.85 -11.43
C LEU A 388 -8.42 24.13 -12.24
N GLY A 389 -8.95 24.17 -13.46
CA GLY A 389 -8.92 25.30 -14.36
C GLY A 389 -7.94 25.12 -15.51
N PRO A 390 -8.26 25.66 -16.71
CA PRO A 390 -7.21 25.95 -17.69
C PRO A 390 -6.28 26.96 -17.02
N GLY A 391 -4.96 26.81 -17.15
CA GLY A 391 -4.08 27.87 -16.68
C GLY A 391 -4.47 29.15 -17.41
N GLY A 392 -4.64 30.24 -16.66
CA GLY A 392 -4.43 31.55 -17.25
C GLY A 392 -2.94 31.71 -17.60
N ASP A 393 -2.41 32.92 -17.48
CA ASP A 393 -0.97 33.14 -17.61
C ASP A 393 -0.13 32.40 -16.52
N ASP A 394 -0.79 31.78 -15.52
CA ASP A 394 -0.21 30.95 -14.46
C ASP A 394 -0.61 29.47 -14.59
N ARG A 395 0.31 28.56 -14.21
CA ARG A 395 0.19 27.11 -14.44
C ARG A 395 -0.97 26.42 -13.70
N VAL A 396 -1.56 27.04 -12.68
CA VAL A 396 -2.66 26.51 -11.86
C VAL A 396 -3.50 27.67 -11.30
N ASP A 397 -4.69 27.88 -11.84
CA ASP A 397 -5.58 28.97 -11.41
C ASP A 397 -6.38 28.63 -10.15
N THR A 398 -6.77 27.36 -9.98
CA THR A 398 -7.53 26.90 -8.81
C THR A 398 -6.93 25.65 -8.22
N PHE A 399 -6.79 25.58 -6.90
CA PHE A 399 -6.36 24.35 -6.24
C PHE A 399 -7.00 24.14 -4.87
N LEU A 400 -7.02 22.87 -4.48
CA LEU A 400 -7.41 22.31 -3.20
C LEU A 400 -6.19 21.55 -2.67
N SER A 401 -5.48 22.10 -1.69
CA SER A 401 -4.31 21.45 -1.09
C SER A 401 -4.52 21.17 0.39
N ARG A 402 -3.95 20.07 0.86
CA ARG A 402 -3.96 19.72 2.29
C ARG A 402 -2.75 20.34 2.98
N SER A 403 -2.95 21.47 3.65
CA SER A 403 -1.94 22.01 4.58
C SER A 403 -1.99 21.27 5.93
N ASP A 404 -0.88 21.31 6.68
CA ASP A 404 -0.63 20.56 7.92
C ASP A 404 -1.89 20.29 8.79
N ARG A 405 -2.02 19.03 9.24
CA ARG A 405 -3.07 18.53 10.16
C ARG A 405 -4.47 19.14 9.93
N ALA A 406 -5.09 18.71 8.82
CA ALA A 406 -6.53 18.86 8.54
C ALA A 406 -7.01 20.26 8.13
N ARG A 407 -6.13 21.07 7.54
CA ARG A 407 -6.53 22.30 6.85
C ARG A 407 -6.61 22.05 5.33
N LEU A 408 -7.67 22.57 4.73
CA LEU A 408 -7.90 22.55 3.29
C LEU A 408 -7.74 23.97 2.79
N SER A 409 -6.77 24.24 1.92
CA SER A 409 -6.58 25.58 1.35
C SER A 409 -7.21 25.62 -0.05
N VAL A 410 -7.97 26.67 -0.34
CA VAL A 410 -8.53 26.93 -1.68
C VAL A 410 -7.96 28.23 -2.20
N ASN A 411 -7.41 28.20 -3.42
CA ASN A 411 -7.04 29.39 -4.17
C ASN A 411 -7.85 29.43 -5.46
N GLY A 412 -8.32 30.60 -5.88
CA GLY A 412 -9.08 30.82 -7.12
C GLY A 412 -8.52 32.00 -7.91
N GLY A 413 -7.20 32.03 -8.12
CA GLY A 413 -6.48 33.03 -8.92
C GLY A 413 -6.39 34.44 -8.32
N SER A 414 -7.02 34.71 -7.19
CA SER A 414 -7.08 36.03 -6.53
C SER A 414 -6.56 36.04 -5.09
N GLY A 415 -6.09 34.89 -4.59
CA GLY A 415 -5.52 34.73 -3.25
C GLY A 415 -5.82 33.36 -2.64
N GLN A 416 -4.96 32.92 -1.73
CA GLN A 416 -5.13 31.67 -0.97
C GLN A 416 -6.01 31.90 0.27
N VAL A 417 -7.01 31.05 0.47
CA VAL A 417 -7.85 31.04 1.66
C VAL A 417 -7.73 29.69 2.36
N ASP A 418 -7.31 29.70 3.63
CA ASP A 418 -7.35 28.51 4.47
C ASP A 418 -8.79 28.26 4.96
N LEU A 419 -9.34 27.10 4.61
CA LEU A 419 -10.63 26.64 5.12
C LEU A 419 -10.42 26.03 6.51
N ALA A 420 -11.07 26.61 7.52
CA ALA A 420 -11.06 26.08 8.87
C ALA A 420 -12.01 24.87 9.04
N ARG A 421 -13.00 24.72 8.15
CA ARG A 421 -13.97 23.61 8.13
C ARG A 421 -14.63 23.48 6.77
N LEU A 422 -14.70 22.25 6.24
CA LEU A 422 -15.60 21.87 5.15
C LEU A 422 -16.88 21.27 5.78
N CYS A 423 -18.04 21.88 5.55
CA CYS A 423 -19.30 21.38 6.09
C CYS A 423 -20.31 21.16 4.97
N VAL A 424 -20.48 19.90 4.55
CA VAL A 424 -21.52 19.52 3.58
C VAL A 424 -22.79 19.19 4.36
N THR A 425 -23.57 20.21 4.70
CA THR A 425 -24.94 20.03 5.20
C THR A 425 -25.90 20.86 4.37
N PRO A 426 -27.10 20.33 4.01
CA PRO A 426 -28.16 21.14 3.44
C PRO A 426 -28.73 22.00 4.56
N SER A 427 -28.10 23.14 4.84
CA SER A 427 -28.53 24.00 5.94
C SER A 427 -29.28 25.20 5.40
N THR A 428 -30.49 25.41 5.91
CA THR A 428 -31.23 26.68 5.80
C THR A 428 -30.68 27.75 6.76
N GLY A 429 -29.43 27.63 7.22
CA GLY A 429 -28.82 28.55 8.18
C GLY A 429 -27.45 28.11 8.68
N ALA A 430 -26.42 28.22 7.84
CA ALA A 430 -25.04 28.08 8.29
C ALA A 430 -24.69 29.24 9.24
N SER A 431 -24.13 28.91 10.41
CA SER A 431 -23.62 29.94 11.33
C SER A 431 -22.31 30.52 10.80
N THR A 432 -22.13 31.84 10.93
CA THR A 432 -20.88 32.53 10.53
C THR A 432 -19.70 31.88 11.25
N PRO A 433 -18.65 31.43 10.52
CA PRO A 433 -17.50 30.80 11.14
C PRO A 433 -16.77 31.81 12.05
N THR A 434 -16.33 31.37 13.23
CA THR A 434 -15.58 32.22 14.17
C THR A 434 -14.10 32.40 13.77
N SER A 435 -13.59 31.58 12.86
CA SER A 435 -12.25 31.68 12.26
C SER A 435 -12.19 30.90 10.94
N GLY A 436 -11.50 31.44 9.92
CA GLY A 436 -11.41 30.85 8.58
C GLY A 436 -12.71 30.93 7.76
N ALA A 437 -12.64 30.56 6.48
CA ALA A 437 -13.83 30.55 5.63
C ALA A 437 -14.57 29.21 5.72
N LEU A 438 -15.90 29.25 5.58
CA LEU A 438 -16.81 28.10 5.58
C LEU A 438 -17.37 27.90 4.18
N LEU A 439 -17.07 26.76 3.54
CA LEU A 439 -17.71 26.35 2.29
C LEU A 439 -18.96 25.50 2.59
N TRP A 440 -20.10 25.85 1.98
CA TRP A 440 -21.39 25.19 2.17
C TRP A 440 -22.26 25.26 0.91
N VAL A 441 -23.29 24.42 0.81
CA VAL A 441 -24.25 24.42 -0.31
C VAL A 441 -25.62 24.85 0.19
N ARG A 442 -26.28 25.76 -0.52
CA ARG A 442 -27.68 26.13 -0.28
C ARG A 442 -28.55 25.82 -1.48
N ASP A 443 -29.81 25.47 -1.22
CA ASP A 443 -30.83 25.46 -2.27
C ASP A 443 -31.32 26.90 -2.48
N GLY A 444 -30.89 27.53 -3.57
CA GLY A 444 -31.37 28.82 -4.04
C GLY A 444 -32.62 28.69 -4.91
N ALA A 445 -33.26 29.82 -5.23
CA ALA A 445 -34.47 29.83 -6.06
C ALA A 445 -34.24 29.31 -7.49
N ALA A 446 -32.99 29.33 -7.98
CA ALA A 446 -32.60 28.90 -9.32
C ALA A 446 -31.96 27.49 -9.36
N GLY A 447 -31.59 26.91 -8.22
CA GLY A 447 -30.85 25.65 -8.13
C GLY A 447 -29.95 25.61 -6.88
N ALA A 448 -29.10 24.59 -6.80
CA ALA A 448 -28.13 24.48 -5.71
C ALA A 448 -26.98 25.47 -5.96
N GLU A 449 -26.63 26.25 -4.94
CA GLU A 449 -25.56 27.24 -4.95
C GLU A 449 -24.47 26.81 -3.97
N LEU A 450 -23.22 26.71 -4.45
CA LEU A 450 -22.04 26.55 -3.62
C LEU A 450 -21.61 27.93 -3.11
N MET A 451 -21.48 28.07 -1.79
CA MET A 451 -21.21 29.33 -1.11
C MET A 451 -19.99 29.24 -0.20
N VAL A 452 -19.26 30.35 -0.09
CA VAL A 452 -18.24 30.56 0.96
C VAL A 452 -18.70 31.66 1.89
N SER A 453 -18.70 31.43 3.20
CA SER A 453 -18.90 32.44 4.23
C SER A 453 -17.59 32.76 4.95
N PHE A 454 -17.30 34.04 5.20
CA PHE A 454 -16.09 34.51 5.87
C PHE A 454 -16.36 34.87 7.35
N PRO A 455 -15.31 35.01 8.20
CA PRO A 455 -15.48 35.38 9.61
C PRO A 455 -16.15 36.73 9.87
N ASP A 456 -16.08 37.63 8.89
CA ASP A 456 -16.73 38.95 8.95
C ASP A 456 -18.24 38.91 8.64
N GLY A 457 -18.79 37.72 8.36
CA GLY A 457 -20.20 37.52 8.02
C GLY A 457 -20.53 37.70 6.55
N THR A 458 -19.57 38.03 5.70
CA THR A 458 -19.78 38.08 4.25
C THR A 458 -19.93 36.67 3.67
N ALA A 459 -20.73 36.52 2.62
CA ALA A 459 -20.89 35.26 1.92
C ALA A 459 -20.89 35.48 0.40
N VAL A 460 -20.14 34.64 -0.33
CA VAL A 460 -19.96 34.72 -1.78
C VAL A 460 -20.45 33.42 -2.42
N VAL A 461 -21.23 33.52 -3.49
CA VAL A 461 -21.61 32.37 -4.31
C VAL A 461 -20.46 32.07 -5.27
N LEU A 462 -19.89 30.86 -5.17
CA LEU A 462 -18.82 30.41 -6.05
C LEU A 462 -19.34 29.77 -7.33
N ALA A 463 -20.43 29.01 -7.24
CA ALA A 463 -21.04 28.31 -8.38
C ALA A 463 -22.52 28.04 -8.12
N GLY A 464 -23.34 27.95 -9.18
CA GLY A 464 -24.76 27.60 -9.08
C GLY A 464 -25.24 26.78 -10.27
N THR A 465 -26.17 25.83 -10.04
CA THR A 465 -26.83 25.11 -11.14
C THR A 465 -28.03 25.92 -11.65
N THR A 466 -28.15 26.05 -12.97
CA THR A 466 -29.40 26.53 -13.61
C THR A 466 -30.32 25.34 -13.88
N SER A 467 -31.62 25.58 -13.83
CA SER A 467 -32.68 24.61 -13.50
C SER A 467 -32.96 23.43 -14.46
N THR A 468 -32.02 22.99 -15.30
CA THR A 468 -32.26 21.87 -16.23
C THR A 468 -31.73 20.52 -15.79
N ASP A 469 -30.82 20.43 -14.82
CA ASP A 469 -30.40 19.17 -14.20
C ASP A 469 -30.47 19.27 -12.67
N ALA A 470 -31.61 18.89 -12.10
CA ALA A 470 -31.85 19.00 -10.66
C ALA A 470 -31.28 17.79 -9.91
N VAL A 471 -30.31 18.06 -9.02
CA VAL A 471 -29.96 17.18 -7.90
C VAL A 471 -31.00 17.39 -6.80
N ARG A 472 -31.60 16.32 -6.28
CA ARG A 472 -32.47 16.40 -5.09
C ARG A 472 -31.91 15.55 -3.97
N ALA A 473 -31.86 16.10 -2.77
CA ALA A 473 -31.69 15.31 -1.56
C ALA A 473 -32.99 14.54 -1.29
N ASP A 474 -32.89 13.24 -1.07
CA ASP A 474 -34.05 12.48 -0.56
C ASP A 474 -34.30 12.80 0.92
N ARG A 475 -35.36 12.24 1.49
CA ARG A 475 -35.74 12.47 2.90
C ARG A 475 -34.67 12.02 3.91
N SER A 476 -33.62 11.32 3.49
CA SER A 476 -32.47 10.93 4.31
C SER A 476 -31.25 11.84 4.16
N GLY A 477 -31.34 12.89 3.34
CA GLY A 477 -30.23 13.82 3.09
C GLY A 477 -29.22 13.32 2.05
N ARG A 478 -29.48 12.19 1.37
CA ARG A 478 -28.61 11.69 0.29
C ARG A 478 -28.97 12.33 -1.04
N LEU A 479 -27.97 12.89 -1.73
CA LEU A 479 -28.13 13.50 -3.04
C LEU A 479 -28.29 12.42 -4.13
N ARG A 480 -29.33 12.54 -4.96
CA ARG A 480 -29.51 11.71 -6.16
C ARG A 480 -29.70 12.57 -7.40
N TRP A 481 -29.09 12.13 -8.50
CA TRP A 481 -29.28 12.68 -9.84
C TRP A 481 -30.60 12.17 -10.42
N TRP A 482 -31.51 13.08 -10.78
CA TRP A 482 -32.81 12.74 -11.34
C TRP A 482 -32.86 13.10 -12.83
N ARG A 483 -32.81 12.09 -13.71
CA ARG A 483 -33.08 12.30 -15.15
C ARG A 483 -34.60 12.25 -15.41
N PRO A 484 -35.20 13.23 -16.09
CA PRO A 484 -36.61 13.16 -16.44
C PRO A 484 -36.88 11.96 -17.36
N LYS A 485 -37.94 11.18 -17.08
CA LYS A 485 -38.44 10.16 -18.01
C LYS A 485 -38.84 10.84 -19.32
N ARG A 486 -38.21 10.46 -20.44
CA ARG A 486 -38.67 10.84 -21.79
C ARG A 486 -40.13 10.40 -21.96
N ARG A 487 -41.03 11.34 -22.23
CA ARG A 487 -42.39 11.06 -22.71
C ARG A 487 -42.28 10.23 -23.99
N ARG A 488 -42.92 9.06 -24.05
CA ARG A 488 -43.21 8.40 -25.33
C ARG A 488 -44.13 9.35 -26.12
N LEU A 489 -43.65 9.84 -27.25
CA LEU A 489 -44.52 10.41 -28.27
C LEU A 489 -45.37 9.25 -28.82
N GLY A 490 -46.69 9.40 -28.73
CA GLY A 490 -47.65 8.48 -29.31
C GLY A 490 -47.66 8.59 -30.83
N ASN A 491 -48.02 7.49 -31.48
CA ASN A 491 -48.35 7.40 -32.89
C ASN A 491 -49.36 8.48 -33.30
N GLN A 492 -49.08 9.16 -34.41
CA GLN A 492 -50.11 9.62 -35.35
C GLN A 492 -49.61 9.36 -36.78
N ASP A 493 -50.42 8.56 -37.46
CA ASP A 493 -50.52 8.14 -38.87
C ASP A 493 -49.30 7.58 -39.62
#